data_AF-A0AAU9LQH7-F1
#
_entry.id   AF-A0AAU9LQH7-F1
#
_cell.length_a   1.000
_cell.length_b   1.000
_cell.length_c   1.000
_cell.angle_alpha   90.00
_cell.angle_beta   90.00
_cell.angle_gamma   90.00
#
_symmetry.space_group_name_H-M   'P 1'
#
loop_
_entity.id
_entity.type
_entity.pdbx_description
1 polymer ?
#
loop_
_entity_poly.entity_id
_entity_poly.type
_entity_poly.pdbx_seq_one_letter_code
_entity_poly.pdbx_strand_id
1 'polypeptide(L)'
;MADMNQGLFGCAETTCPNNFTVNYEFVTAVLKDYSDRFGLMVGDAQSGLLQDIYKGKRPNGYYSMKKQGGIVLSVGDGGKNEGVGVIYEGAIMSGVPEDSIIPSDSTKHRRYGL
;
A
#
# COMPACT_ATOMS: atom_id res chain seq x y z
N MET A 1 1.70 5.64 -1.47
CA MET A 1 3.17 5.51 -1.33
C MET A 1 3.48 4.49 -0.24
N ALA A 2 4.69 3.94 -0.20
CA ALA A 2 5.17 3.00 0.82
C ALA A 2 6.20 3.69 1.73
N ASP A 3 6.02 3.62 3.04
CA ASP A 3 7.07 3.97 3.99
C ASP A 3 8.04 2.79 4.12
N MET A 4 9.33 3.04 3.85
CA MET A 4 10.40 2.03 3.96
C MET A 4 11.45 2.41 4.99
N ASN A 5 11.06 3.13 6.05
CA ASN A 5 11.92 3.76 7.05
C ASN A 5 12.78 4.89 6.48
N GLN A 6 12.69 6.07 7.09
CA GLN A 6 13.35 7.31 6.66
C GLN A 6 13.04 7.73 5.20
N GLY A 7 12.06 7.13 4.54
CA GLY A 7 11.68 7.46 3.18
C GLY A 7 10.28 6.99 2.82
N LEU A 8 9.55 7.87 2.13
CA LEU A 8 8.22 7.60 1.58
C LEU A 8 8.32 7.49 0.06
N PHE A 9 7.98 6.34 -0.50
CA PHE A 9 8.27 6.00 -1.90
C PHE A 9 7.02 5.69 -2.72
N GLY A 10 6.89 6.33 -3.88
CA GLY A 10 5.89 5.97 -4.89
C GLY A 10 6.40 4.99 -5.94
N CYS A 11 7.71 4.89 -6.07
CA CYS A 11 8.45 4.10 -7.07
C CYS A 11 9.92 3.97 -6.58
N ALA A 12 10.82 3.43 -7.42
CA ALA A 12 12.25 3.29 -7.10
C ALA A 12 13.02 4.61 -6.96
N GLU A 13 12.46 5.72 -7.46
CA GLU A 13 13.11 7.02 -7.55
C GLU A 13 12.51 8.02 -6.56
N THR A 14 13.20 9.15 -6.34
CA THR A 14 12.69 10.27 -5.53
C THR A 14 11.49 10.97 -6.16
N THR A 15 11.42 10.98 -7.49
CA THR A 15 10.32 11.55 -8.27
C THR A 15 9.67 10.44 -9.11
N CYS A 16 8.36 10.28 -8.95
CA CYS A 16 7.59 9.22 -9.61
C CYS A 16 6.61 9.84 -10.62
N PRO A 17 7.00 9.99 -11.90
CA PRO A 17 6.20 10.71 -12.90
C PRO A 17 4.86 10.04 -13.22
N ASN A 18 4.74 8.73 -12.96
CA ASN A 18 3.50 7.99 -13.17
C ASN A 18 2.58 7.99 -11.94
N ASN A 19 2.97 8.65 -10.84
CA ASN A 19 2.06 8.83 -9.73
C ASN A 19 0.97 9.82 -10.11
N PHE A 20 -0.26 9.51 -9.73
CA PHE A 20 -1.42 10.37 -9.91
C PHE A 20 -2.06 10.68 -8.57
N THR A 21 -2.86 11.75 -8.53
CA THR A 21 -3.66 12.11 -7.37
C THR A 21 -4.80 11.10 -7.19
N VAL A 22 -4.88 10.48 -6.02
CA VAL A 22 -6.00 9.61 -5.65
C VAL A 22 -7.14 10.50 -5.16
N ASN A 23 -8.28 10.47 -5.85
CA ASN A 23 -9.44 11.31 -5.54
C ASN A 23 -10.72 10.46 -5.44
N TYR A 24 -10.78 9.65 -4.38
CA TYR A 24 -11.96 8.84 -4.03
C TYR A 24 -12.36 9.14 -2.58
N GLU A 25 -13.66 9.04 -2.29
CA GLU A 25 -14.19 9.23 -0.93
C GLU A 25 -13.74 8.08 0.00
N PHE A 26 -13.75 6.85 -0.51
CA PHE A 26 -13.24 5.66 0.17
C PHE A 26 -12.17 5.01 -0.69
N VAL A 27 -10.96 4.86 -0.14
CA VAL A 27 -9.80 4.36 -0.87
C VAL A 27 -9.41 2.98 -0.34
N THR A 28 -9.29 2.02 -1.24
CA THR A 28 -8.54 0.78 -0.95
C THR A 28 -7.11 0.97 -1.43
N ALA A 29 -6.14 0.86 -0.52
CA ALA A 29 -4.72 0.92 -0.84
C ALA A 29 -4.04 -0.39 -0.44
N VAL A 30 -3.20 -0.93 -1.33
CA VAL A 30 -2.51 -2.21 -1.13
C VAL A 30 -1.03 -2.02 -1.35
N LEU A 31 -0.24 -2.46 -0.36
CA LEU A 31 1.21 -2.59 -0.45
C LEU A 31 1.58 -4.06 -0.45
N LYS A 32 2.26 -4.52 -1.51
CA LYS A 32 2.89 -5.83 -1.59
C LYS A 32 4.39 -5.68 -1.49
N ASP A 33 5.03 -6.48 -0.66
CA ASP A 33 6.48 -6.46 -0.52
C ASP A 33 7.07 -7.83 -0.84
N TYR A 34 7.98 -7.85 -1.81
CA TYR A 34 8.62 -9.06 -2.35
C TYR A 34 10.08 -9.11 -1.90
N SER A 35 10.87 -10.07 -2.36
CA SER A 35 12.30 -10.13 -2.01
C SER A 35 13.10 -8.93 -2.53
N ASP A 36 12.84 -8.48 -3.77
CA ASP A 36 13.65 -7.47 -4.49
C ASP A 36 12.86 -6.24 -4.98
N ARG A 37 11.54 -6.24 -4.79
CA ARG A 37 10.60 -5.29 -5.37
C ARG A 37 9.44 -5.01 -4.42
N PHE A 38 8.68 -3.96 -4.70
CA PHE A 38 7.41 -3.69 -4.05
C PHE A 38 6.34 -3.35 -5.07
N GLY A 39 5.09 -3.55 -4.67
CA GLY A 39 3.89 -3.24 -5.44
C GLY A 39 3.00 -2.28 -4.67
N LEU A 40 2.46 -1.28 -5.36
CA LEU A 40 1.44 -0.37 -4.86
C LEU A 40 0.23 -0.44 -5.76
N MET A 41 -0.94 -0.69 -5.18
CA MET A 41 -2.21 -0.68 -5.88
C MET A 41 -3.17 0.26 -5.17
N VAL A 42 -4.05 0.91 -5.93
CA VAL A 42 -5.10 1.77 -5.38
C VAL A 42 -6.39 1.66 -6.18
N GLY A 43 -7.53 1.86 -5.53
CA GLY A 43 -8.82 1.98 -6.20
C GLY A 43 -9.88 2.59 -5.29
N ASP A 44 -11.03 2.89 -5.88
CA ASP A 44 -12.24 3.24 -5.15
C ASP A 44 -12.74 2.00 -4.39
N ALA A 45 -12.91 2.11 -3.08
CA ALA A 45 -13.40 1.00 -2.25
C ALA A 45 -14.89 0.69 -2.50
N GLN A 46 -15.63 1.63 -3.10
CA GLN A 46 -17.05 1.47 -3.36
C GLN A 46 -17.33 0.72 -4.67
N SER A 47 -16.42 0.78 -5.65
CA SER A 47 -16.60 0.20 -6.98
C SER A 47 -15.32 0.11 -7.80
N GLY A 48 -15.36 -0.64 -8.91
CA GLY A 48 -14.28 -0.65 -9.89
C GLY A 48 -13.11 -1.57 -9.53
N LEU A 49 -12.00 -1.39 -10.27
CA LEU A 49 -10.82 -2.24 -10.13
C LEU A 49 -9.66 -1.51 -9.43
N LEU A 50 -8.88 -2.24 -8.62
CA LEU A 50 -7.55 -1.79 -8.18
C LEU A 50 -6.62 -1.61 -9.38
N GLN A 51 -5.90 -0.49 -9.39
CA GLN A 51 -4.92 -0.13 -10.41
C GLN A 51 -3.52 -0.20 -9.81
N ASP A 52 -2.59 -0.81 -10.53
CA ASP A 52 -1.16 -0.76 -10.18
C ASP A 52 -0.63 0.67 -10.36
N ILE A 53 -0.22 1.30 -9.27
CA ILE A 53 0.54 2.56 -9.31
C ILE A 53 2.01 2.24 -9.61
N TYR A 54 2.53 1.18 -8.98
CA TYR A 54 3.92 0.78 -9.12
C TYR A 54 4.08 -0.70 -8.87
N LYS A 55 4.89 -1.37 -9.69
CA LYS A 55 5.36 -2.74 -9.43
C LYS A 55 6.77 -2.88 -9.97
N GLY A 56 7.76 -2.74 -9.10
CA GLY A 56 9.14 -2.65 -9.54
C GLY A 56 10.16 -2.68 -8.41
N LYS A 57 11.44 -2.63 -8.80
CA LYS A 57 12.57 -2.73 -7.88
C LYS A 57 12.46 -1.74 -6.73
N ARG A 58 13.01 -2.09 -5.58
CA ARG A 58 13.11 -1.14 -4.46
C ARG A 58 14.06 0.02 -4.81
N PRO A 59 13.91 1.18 -4.14
CA PRO A 59 14.90 2.23 -4.19
C PRO A 59 16.28 1.73 -3.78
N ASN A 60 17.34 2.38 -4.28
CA ASN A 60 18.70 1.99 -3.96
C ASN A 60 18.96 2.07 -2.44
N GLY A 61 19.62 1.05 -1.89
CA GLY A 61 19.86 0.93 -0.44
C GLY A 61 18.77 0.20 0.36
N TYR A 62 17.61 -0.09 -0.25
CA TYR A 62 16.47 -0.74 0.43
C TYR A 62 16.29 -2.22 0.04
N TYR A 63 17.26 -2.84 -0.62
CA TYR A 63 17.16 -4.23 -1.10
C TYR A 63 17.02 -5.27 0.03
N SER A 64 17.67 -5.06 1.17
CA SER A 64 17.51 -5.91 2.36
C SER A 64 16.70 -5.16 3.42
N MET A 65 15.42 -5.51 3.53
CA MET A 65 14.52 -4.89 4.50
C MET A 65 14.68 -5.54 5.87
N LYS A 66 14.92 -4.73 6.90
CA LYS A 66 14.94 -5.15 8.31
C LYS A 66 13.63 -4.82 9.00
N LYS A 67 12.56 -5.52 8.63
CA LYS A 67 11.23 -5.32 9.23
C LYS A 67 11.23 -5.79 10.69
N GLN A 68 10.77 -4.94 11.60
CA GLN A 68 10.74 -5.24 13.04
C GLN A 68 9.42 -5.87 13.50
N GLY A 69 8.40 -5.90 12.64
CA GLY A 69 7.10 -6.50 12.95
C GLY A 69 6.18 -5.62 13.80
N GLY A 70 6.56 -4.37 14.07
CA GLY A 70 5.65 -3.38 14.67
C GLY A 70 4.52 -3.02 13.72
N ILE A 71 3.34 -2.79 14.28
CA ILE A 71 2.17 -2.28 13.55
C ILE A 71 1.89 -0.87 14.07
N VAL A 72 1.87 0.09 13.17
CA VAL A 72 1.60 1.50 13.50
C VAL A 72 0.50 2.00 12.57
N LEU A 73 -0.42 2.80 13.14
CA LEU A 73 -1.55 3.39 12.42
C LEU A 73 -1.54 4.90 12.65
N SER A 74 -1.66 5.66 11.56
CA SER A 74 -1.74 7.14 11.56
C SER A 74 -0.55 7.88 12.23
N VAL A 75 0.56 7.18 12.48
CA VAL A 75 1.79 7.73 13.07
C VAL A 75 2.96 7.21 12.25
N GLY A 76 3.93 8.07 11.96
CA GLY A 76 5.17 7.69 11.29
C GLY A 76 6.26 7.25 12.27
N ASP A 77 7.36 6.76 11.72
CA ASP A 77 8.52 6.34 12.51
C ASP A 77 9.04 7.48 13.41
N GLY A 78 9.46 7.12 14.62
CA GLY A 78 9.96 8.07 15.62
C GLY A 78 8.87 8.94 16.28
N GLY A 79 7.58 8.57 16.14
CA GLY A 79 6.48 9.24 16.84
C GLY A 79 5.93 10.48 16.13
N LYS A 80 6.28 10.70 14.85
CA LYS A 80 5.75 11.80 14.07
C LYS A 80 4.25 11.58 13.80
N ASN A 81 3.39 12.48 14.27
CA ASN A 81 1.94 12.33 14.31
C ASN A 81 1.18 13.43 13.54
N GLU A 82 1.83 14.05 12.56
CA GLU A 82 1.25 15.12 11.74
C GLU A 82 0.31 14.59 10.64
N GLY A 83 0.38 13.30 10.34
CA GLY A 83 -0.53 12.64 9.39
C GLY A 83 -1.93 12.53 9.96
N VAL A 84 -2.94 12.99 9.20
CA VAL A 84 -4.35 12.87 9.56
C VAL A 84 -5.06 11.99 8.53
N GLY A 85 -5.82 11.02 9.01
CA GLY A 85 -6.59 10.12 8.15
C GLY A 85 -7.56 9.25 8.96
N VAL A 86 -8.51 8.64 8.24
CA VAL A 86 -9.48 7.69 8.79
C VAL A 86 -9.16 6.31 8.26
N ILE A 87 -9.08 5.32 9.16
CA ILE A 87 -8.89 3.92 8.81
C ILE A 87 -10.18 3.19 9.15
N TYR A 88 -10.83 2.61 8.14
CA TYR A 88 -12.05 1.82 8.32
C TYR A 88 -11.72 0.36 8.63
N GLU A 89 -10.85 -0.26 7.84
CA GLU A 89 -10.44 -1.65 7.97
C GLU A 89 -9.05 -1.87 7.34
N GLY A 90 -8.37 -2.96 7.73
CA GLY A 90 -7.07 -3.32 7.19
C GLY A 90 -6.59 -4.69 7.67
N ALA A 91 -5.66 -5.28 6.92
CA ALA A 91 -5.06 -6.57 7.25
C ALA A 91 -3.57 -6.60 6.83
N ILE A 92 -2.80 -7.45 7.51
CA ILE A 92 -1.41 -7.77 7.17
C ILE A 92 -1.34 -9.27 6.92
N MET A 93 -0.70 -9.66 5.82
CA MET A 93 -0.58 -11.05 5.42
C MET A 93 0.89 -11.50 5.47
N SER A 94 1.10 -12.79 5.72
CA SER A 94 2.40 -13.44 5.54
C SER A 94 2.51 -13.99 4.12
N GLY A 95 3.70 -13.86 3.52
CA GLY A 95 3.92 -14.16 2.10
C GLY A 95 3.41 -13.05 1.17
N VAL A 96 3.56 -13.27 -0.14
CA VAL A 96 3.06 -12.33 -1.15
C VAL A 96 1.84 -12.94 -1.83
N PRO A 97 0.63 -12.39 -1.62
CA PRO A 97 -0.56 -12.91 -2.25
C PRO A 97 -0.50 -12.68 -3.76
N GLU A 98 -0.95 -13.67 -4.53
CA GLU A 98 -1.12 -13.51 -5.98
C GLU A 98 -2.04 -12.33 -6.30
N ASP A 99 -1.86 -11.71 -7.46
CA ASP A 99 -2.72 -10.59 -7.90
C ASP A 99 -4.18 -11.03 -8.10
N SER A 100 -4.42 -12.33 -8.27
CA SER A 100 -5.76 -12.94 -8.29
C SER A 100 -6.46 -12.98 -6.93
N ILE A 101 -5.68 -13.03 -5.83
CA ILE A 101 -6.18 -13.20 -4.46
C ILE A 101 -6.64 -11.87 -3.88
N ILE A 102 -5.91 -10.78 -4.14
CA ILE A 102 -6.37 -9.43 -3.87
C ILE A 102 -7.24 -9.05 -5.06
N PRO A 103 -8.57 -9.20 -4.97
CA PRO A 103 -9.42 -9.07 -6.14
C PRO A 103 -9.28 -7.65 -6.65
N SER A 104 -9.15 -7.52 -7.96
CA SER A 104 -9.26 -6.23 -8.61
C SER A 104 -10.58 -5.56 -8.21
N ASP A 105 -11.68 -6.32 -8.04
CA ASP A 105 -12.96 -5.85 -7.52
C ASP A 105 -12.94 -5.53 -6.00
N SER A 106 -12.97 -4.24 -5.67
CA SER A 106 -13.03 -3.72 -4.30
C SER A 106 -14.34 -4.05 -3.56
N THR A 107 -15.38 -4.52 -4.25
CA THR A 107 -16.71 -4.73 -3.66
C THR A 107 -16.89 -6.07 -2.93
N LYS A 108 -15.88 -6.96 -2.93
CA LYS A 108 -15.99 -8.27 -2.26
C LYS A 108 -16.23 -8.19 -0.74
N HIS A 109 -15.99 -7.03 -0.12
CA HIS A 109 -16.32 -6.78 1.30
C HIS A 109 -17.83 -6.88 1.62
N ARG A 110 -18.74 -6.86 0.63
CA ARG A 110 -20.20 -7.00 0.87
C ARG A 110 -20.77 -8.42 0.75
N ARG A 111 -19.98 -9.45 0.42
CA ARG A 111 -20.54 -10.80 0.15
C ARG A 111 -20.66 -11.73 1.37
N TYR A 112 -20.42 -11.23 2.57
CA TYR A 112 -20.61 -12.00 3.81
C TYR A 112 -21.44 -11.20 4.83
N GLY A 113 -22.69 -10.90 4.47
CA GLY A 113 -23.74 -10.52 5.40
C GLY A 113 -24.86 -11.55 5.30
N LEU A 114 -25.12 -12.25 6.40
CA LEU A 114 -26.34 -13.04 6.62
C LEU A 114 -27.56 -12.10 6.71
#